data_AF-A0A7D5N9Z4-F1
#
_entry.id   AF-A0A7D5N9Z4-F1
#
_cell.length_a   1.000
_cell.length_b   1.000
_cell.length_c   1.000
_cell.angle_alpha   90.00
_cell.angle_beta   90.00
_cell.angle_gamma   90.00
#
_symmetry.space_group_name_H-M   'P 1'
#
loop_
_entity.id
_entity.type
_entity.pdbx_description
1 polymer ?
#
loop_
_entity_poly.entity_id
_entity_poly.type
_entity_poly.pdbx_seq_one_letter_code
_entity_poly.pdbx_strand_id
1 'polypeptide(L)'
;MAACHEVNQAGGSLPVERVALLRNRYTEILSEGEVLNPQAEKSGKRGRTRQSKATHLLWRLRTYADDVWRFASDPHVPFSNHLAEQEVRMPKVKQKISGGFRTRNGADAFCTIRSYLATLHKQGSNLFHALTLTFQGQPPQPPFGLTYTALGLGY
;
A
#
# COMPACT_ATOMS: atom_id res chain seq x y z
N MET A 1 16.56 -5.80 16.74
CA MET A 1 15.39 -4.91 16.51
C MET A 1 14.84 -5.18 15.12
N ALA A 2 13.54 -4.95 14.89
CA ALA A 2 12.93 -5.15 13.58
C ALA A 2 13.27 -3.99 12.63
N ALA A 3 13.46 -4.26 11.34
CA ALA A 3 13.86 -3.26 10.34
C ALA A 3 12.90 -2.05 10.27
N CYS A 4 11.60 -2.26 10.47
CA CYS A 4 10.61 -1.17 10.50
C CYS A 4 10.82 -0.20 11.68
N HIS A 5 11.30 -0.72 12.82
CA HIS A 5 11.62 0.13 13.97
C HIS A 5 12.87 0.97 13.70
N GLU A 6 13.88 0.38 13.05
CA GLU A 6 15.10 1.10 12.65
C GLU A 6 14.78 2.24 11.65
N VAL A 7 13.92 1.99 10.66
CA VAL A 7 13.46 3.03 9.71
C VAL A 7 12.78 4.19 10.43
N ASN A 8 11.90 3.89 11.39
CA ASN A 8 11.20 4.93 12.15
C ASN A 8 12.16 5.76 13.01
N GLN A 9 13.17 5.13 13.61
CA GLN A 9 14.21 5.85 14.37
C GLN A 9 15.10 6.71 13.47
N ALA A 10 15.36 6.26 12.25
CA ALA A 10 16.19 6.97 11.27
C ALA A 10 15.46 8.11 10.52
N GLY A 11 14.18 8.36 10.82
CA GLY A 11 13.41 9.44 10.20
C GLY A 11 12.87 9.14 8.80
N GLY A 12 12.77 7.86 8.41
CA GLY A 12 12.02 7.44 7.21
C GLY A 12 12.81 6.62 6.19
N SER A 13 14.13 6.52 6.30
CA SER A 13 14.95 5.66 5.44
C SER A 13 16.22 5.20 6.14
N LEU A 14 16.77 4.07 5.73
CA LEU A 14 18.05 3.56 6.22
C LEU A 14 19.18 3.80 5.21
N PRO A 15 20.44 3.92 5.68
CA PRO A 15 21.59 3.94 4.80
C PRO A 15 21.64 2.71 3.88
N VAL A 16 22.11 2.90 2.65
CA VAL A 16 22.13 1.84 1.62
C VAL A 16 22.87 0.60 2.09
N GLU A 17 23.99 0.76 2.80
CA GLU A 17 24.76 -0.35 3.37
C GLU A 17 23.95 -1.14 4.41
N ARG A 18 23.15 -0.44 5.23
CA ARG A 18 22.29 -1.08 6.23
C ARG A 18 21.15 -1.86 5.57
N VAL A 19 20.55 -1.29 4.52
CA VAL A 19 19.54 -1.97 3.70
C VAL A 19 20.13 -3.23 3.06
N ALA A 20 21.33 -3.15 2.48
CA ALA A 20 22.00 -4.29 1.86
C ALA A 20 22.26 -5.42 2.88
N LEU A 21 22.77 -5.08 4.07
CA LEU A 21 22.99 -6.04 5.14
C LEU A 21 21.69 -6.77 5.54
N LEU A 22 20.60 -6.03 5.73
CA LEU A 22 19.30 -6.60 6.09
C LEU A 22 18.72 -7.46 4.97
N ARG A 23 18.92 -7.07 3.70
CA ARG A 23 18.49 -7.86 2.53
C ARG A 23 19.29 -9.14 2.35
N ASN A 24 20.56 -9.17 2.72
CA ASN A 24 21.36 -10.40 2.73
C ASN A 24 20.79 -11.40 3.75
N ARG A 25 20.56 -10.94 4.99
CA ARG A 25 19.92 -11.76 6.04
C ARG A 25 18.53 -12.25 5.64
N TYR A 26 17.75 -11.40 4.98
CA TYR A 26 16.45 -11.78 4.43
C TYR A 26 16.57 -12.91 3.40
N THR A 27 17.55 -12.83 2.50
CA THR A 27 17.81 -13.86 1.49
C THR A 27 18.21 -15.19 2.14
N GLU A 28 19.06 -15.15 3.17
CA GLU A 28 19.45 -16.33 3.95
C GLU A 28 18.23 -17.03 4.57
N ILE A 29 17.35 -16.26 5.23
CA ILE A 29 16.12 -16.78 5.84
C ILE A 29 15.18 -17.39 4.78
N LEU A 30 15.06 -16.76 3.60
CA LEU A 30 14.26 -17.31 2.52
C LEU A 30 14.85 -18.63 2.00
N SER A 31 16.17 -18.72 1.85
CA SER A 31 16.84 -19.96 1.44
C SER A 31 16.66 -21.09 2.46
N GLU A 32 16.77 -20.80 3.76
CA GLU A 32 16.45 -21.77 4.81
C GLU A 32 14.98 -22.21 4.74
N GLY A 33 14.06 -21.25 4.54
CA GLY A 33 12.64 -21.51 4.36
C GLY A 33 12.33 -22.39 3.15
N GLU A 34 13.05 -22.20 2.03
CA GLU A 34 12.93 -23.00 0.81
C GLU A 34 13.40 -24.44 1.02
N VAL A 35 14.46 -24.66 1.80
CA VAL A 35 14.93 -26.00 2.20
C VAL A 35 13.89 -26.70 3.07
N LEU A 36 13.30 -26.00 4.04
CA LEU A 36 12.26 -26.55 4.92
C LEU A 36 10.91 -26.77 4.21
N ASN A 37 10.65 -26.07 3.12
CA ASN A 37 9.37 -26.09 2.39
C ASN A 37 9.60 -26.34 0.89
N PRO A 38 10.17 -27.50 0.51
CA PRO A 38 10.55 -27.78 -0.86
C PRO A 38 9.34 -27.75 -1.79
N GLN A 39 9.60 -27.42 -3.06
CA GLN A 39 8.56 -27.42 -4.08
C GLN A 39 8.03 -28.85 -4.29
N ALA A 40 6.71 -29.00 -4.31
CA ALA A 40 6.07 -30.27 -4.61
C ALA A 40 6.41 -30.71 -6.04
N GLU A 41 6.79 -31.99 -6.17
CA GLU A 41 7.09 -32.63 -7.45
C GLU A 41 5.87 -32.67 -8.37
N LYS A 42 6.14 -32.75 -9.69
CA LYS A 42 5.08 -32.79 -10.69
C LYS A 42 4.17 -34.00 -10.45
N SER A 43 2.88 -33.75 -10.28
CA SER A 43 1.89 -34.80 -9.98
C SER A 43 1.61 -35.76 -11.14
N GLY A 44 2.18 -35.53 -12.32
CA GLY A 44 1.89 -36.27 -13.56
C GLY A 44 0.48 -36.04 -14.15
N LYS A 45 -0.39 -35.30 -13.45
CA LYS A 45 -1.75 -35.00 -13.90
C LYS A 45 -1.76 -33.72 -14.76
N ARG A 46 -2.77 -33.61 -15.63
CA ARG A 46 -3.02 -32.39 -16.41
C ARG A 46 -3.24 -31.20 -15.46
N GLY A 47 -2.43 -30.14 -15.61
CA GLY A 47 -2.52 -28.90 -14.85
C GLY A 47 -1.31 -28.62 -13.96
N ARG A 48 -1.27 -27.42 -13.35
CA ARG A 48 -0.19 -27.01 -12.45
C ARG A 48 -0.27 -27.81 -11.14
N THR A 49 0.85 -28.39 -10.73
CA THR A 49 0.96 -29.05 -9.42
C THR A 49 0.74 -28.03 -8.31
N ARG A 50 -0.18 -28.34 -7.39
CA ARG A 50 -0.49 -27.50 -6.24
C ARG A 50 0.71 -27.46 -5.29
N GLN A 51 1.17 -26.26 -4.96
CA GLN A 51 2.20 -26.02 -3.96
C GLN A 51 1.59 -25.70 -2.60
N SER A 52 2.39 -25.81 -1.54
CA SER A 52 1.98 -25.44 -0.18
C SER A 52 1.78 -23.92 -0.06
N LYS A 53 1.09 -23.49 1.00
CA LYS A 53 0.98 -22.05 1.32
C LYS A 53 2.34 -21.43 1.62
N ALA A 54 3.21 -22.16 2.32
CA ALA A 54 4.56 -21.71 2.66
C ALA A 54 5.42 -21.49 1.40
N THR A 55 5.41 -22.46 0.47
CA THR A 55 6.12 -22.35 -0.81
C THR A 55 5.64 -21.16 -1.64
N HIS A 56 4.32 -20.90 -1.67
CA HIS A 56 3.78 -19.71 -2.35
C HIS A 56 4.18 -18.40 -1.65
N LEU A 57 4.23 -18.38 -0.31
CA LEU A 57 4.67 -17.22 0.44
C LEU A 57 6.14 -16.91 0.16
N LEU A 58 7.02 -17.91 0.22
CA LEU A 58 8.45 -17.78 -0.10
C LEU A 58 8.63 -17.23 -1.52
N TRP A 59 7.90 -17.80 -2.50
CA TRP A 59 7.95 -17.32 -3.88
C TRP A 59 7.50 -15.86 -4.00
N ARG A 60 6.41 -15.47 -3.32
CA ARG A 60 5.94 -14.08 -3.29
C ARG A 60 6.97 -13.15 -2.66
N LEU A 61 7.55 -13.52 -1.53
CA LEU A 61 8.58 -12.75 -0.84
C LEU A 61 9.80 -12.53 -1.76
N ARG A 62 10.30 -13.59 -2.41
CA ARG A 62 11.40 -13.50 -3.38
C ARG A 62 11.07 -12.62 -4.59
N THR A 63 9.89 -12.83 -5.18
CA THR A 63 9.48 -12.15 -6.42
C THR A 63 9.26 -10.66 -6.21
N TYR A 64 8.71 -10.28 -5.06
CA TYR A 64 8.36 -8.90 -4.72
C TYR A 64 9.29 -8.33 -3.65
N ALA A 65 10.54 -8.80 -3.58
CA ALA A 65 11.49 -8.39 -2.55
C ALA A 65 11.72 -6.87 -2.52
N ASP A 66 11.75 -6.23 -3.69
CA ASP A 66 11.89 -4.78 -3.78
C ASP A 66 10.69 -4.03 -3.21
N ASP A 67 9.47 -4.51 -3.45
CA ASP A 67 8.27 -3.91 -2.86
C ASP A 67 8.21 -4.15 -1.34
N VAL A 68 8.61 -5.34 -0.88
CA VAL A 68 8.71 -5.66 0.55
C VAL A 68 9.68 -4.73 1.27
N TRP A 69 10.80 -4.39 0.63
CA TRP A 69 11.86 -3.55 1.21
C TRP A 69 11.74 -2.06 0.86
N ARG A 70 10.78 -1.65 0.04
CA ARG A 70 10.65 -0.26 -0.44
C ARG A 70 10.56 0.76 0.70
N PHE A 71 9.91 0.40 1.81
CA PHE A 71 9.82 1.26 3.01
C PHE A 71 11.16 1.61 3.64
N ALA A 72 12.21 0.82 3.39
CA ALA A 72 13.53 1.05 3.97
C ALA A 72 14.34 2.09 3.17
N SER A 73 13.96 2.36 1.93
CA SER A 73 14.67 3.27 1.02
C SER A 73 13.84 4.47 0.57
N ASP A 74 12.51 4.37 0.58
CA ASP A 74 11.59 5.42 0.16
C ASP A 74 10.77 5.92 1.37
N PRO A 75 11.06 7.13 1.88
CA PRO A 75 10.34 7.73 3.02
C PRO A 75 8.84 7.92 2.79
N HIS A 76 8.38 7.92 1.53
CA HIS A 76 6.96 8.07 1.20
C HIS A 76 6.19 6.75 1.30
N VAL A 77 6.89 5.62 1.45
CA VAL A 77 6.27 4.29 1.55
C VAL A 77 6.39 3.79 2.99
N PRO A 78 5.30 3.83 3.79
CA PRO A 78 5.34 3.29 5.14
C PRO A 78 5.45 1.76 5.13
N PHE A 79 6.04 1.19 6.19
CA PHE A 79 6.07 -0.26 6.39
C PHE A 79 4.66 -0.87 6.52
N SER A 80 3.72 -0.14 7.13
CA SER A 80 2.36 -0.60 7.39
C SER A 80 1.44 -0.32 6.21
N ASN A 81 0.56 -1.27 5.89
CA ASN A 81 -0.50 -1.14 4.91
C ASN A 81 -1.79 -0.53 5.48
N HIS A 82 -1.80 -0.04 6.73
CA HIS A 82 -3.01 0.35 7.44
C HIS A 82 -3.87 1.35 6.65
N LEU A 83 -3.24 2.35 6.03
CA LEU A 83 -3.94 3.34 5.20
C LEU A 83 -4.63 2.70 4.00
N ALA A 84 -3.95 1.79 3.29
CA ALA A 84 -4.54 1.10 2.15
C ALA A 84 -5.72 0.21 2.58
N GLU A 85 -5.58 -0.52 3.69
CA GLU A 85 -6.65 -1.36 4.23
C GLU A 85 -7.87 -0.53 4.67
N GLN A 86 -7.65 0.60 5.34
CA GLN A 86 -8.71 1.51 5.75
C GLN A 86 -9.55 1.99 4.56
N GLU A 87 -8.90 2.37 3.45
CA GLU A 87 -9.61 2.86 2.26
C GLU A 87 -10.46 1.76 1.58
N VAL A 88 -9.98 0.51 1.57
CA VAL A 88 -10.71 -0.62 0.97
C VAL A 88 -11.83 -1.14 1.88
N ARG A 89 -11.74 -0.88 3.19
CA ARG A 89 -12.71 -1.36 4.19
C ARG A 89 -14.12 -0.83 3.91
N MET A 90 -14.28 0.45 3.60
CA MET A 90 -15.61 1.05 3.38
C MET A 90 -16.34 0.47 2.16
N PRO A 91 -15.71 0.33 0.98
CA PRO A 91 -16.28 -0.45 -0.12
C PRO A 91 -16.66 -1.88 0.28
N LYS A 92 -15.79 -2.57 1.04
CA LYS A 92 -16.06 -3.95 1.46
C LYS A 92 -17.24 -4.06 2.43
N VAL A 93 -17.37 -3.11 3.35
CA VAL A 93 -18.51 -3.00 4.27
C VAL A 93 -19.79 -2.73 3.48
N LYS A 94 -19.78 -1.80 2.52
CA LYS A 94 -20.93 -1.54 1.63
C LYS A 94 -21.36 -2.81 0.90
N GLN A 95 -20.41 -3.58 0.39
CA GLN A 95 -20.65 -4.88 -0.26
C GLN A 95 -21.25 -5.91 0.70
N LYS A 96 -20.70 -6.04 1.91
CA LYS A 96 -21.03 -7.11 2.86
C LYS A 96 -22.35 -6.88 3.58
N ILE A 97 -22.62 -5.65 4.03
CA ILE A 97 -23.68 -5.39 5.02
C ILE A 97 -24.68 -4.29 4.62
N SER A 98 -24.40 -3.46 3.62
CA SER A 98 -25.27 -2.31 3.26
C SER A 98 -25.95 -2.47 1.90
N GLY A 99 -26.41 -3.69 1.61
CA GLY A 99 -27.16 -4.03 0.39
C GLY A 99 -26.32 -4.12 -0.90
N GLY A 100 -25.00 -4.00 -0.81
CA GLY A 100 -24.10 -4.08 -1.95
C GLY A 100 -24.26 -2.95 -2.97
N PHE A 101 -23.66 -3.16 -4.15
CA PHE A 101 -23.84 -2.31 -5.32
C PHE A 101 -24.72 -3.05 -6.32
N ARG A 102 -25.84 -2.43 -6.73
CA ARG A 102 -26.78 -3.01 -7.70
C ARG A 102 -26.28 -2.90 -9.14
N THR A 103 -25.42 -1.91 -9.41
CA THR A 103 -24.86 -1.63 -10.73
C THR A 103 -23.39 -1.24 -10.59
N ARG A 104 -22.61 -1.44 -11.66
CA ARG A 104 -21.21 -0.98 -11.74
C ARG A 104 -21.12 0.54 -11.59
N ASN A 105 -21.98 1.29 -12.27
CA ASN A 105 -22.02 2.75 -12.18
C ASN A 105 -22.21 3.25 -10.74
N GLY A 106 -23.04 2.58 -9.94
CA GLY A 106 -23.22 2.92 -8.53
C GLY A 106 -21.98 2.65 -7.68
N ALA A 107 -21.22 1.61 -8.00
CA ALA A 107 -19.93 1.34 -7.37
C ALA A 107 -18.87 2.38 -7.77
N ASP A 108 -18.81 2.73 -9.06
CA ASP A 108 -17.87 3.72 -9.58
C ASP A 108 -18.14 5.10 -8.96
N ALA A 109 -19.41 5.53 -8.90
CA ALA A 109 -19.79 6.79 -8.24
C ALA A 109 -19.40 6.81 -6.75
N PHE A 110 -19.63 5.71 -6.04
CA PHE A 110 -19.21 5.58 -4.63
C PHE A 110 -17.69 5.71 -4.48
N CYS A 111 -16.93 5.00 -5.31
CA CYS A 111 -15.47 5.04 -5.29
C CYS A 111 -14.94 6.44 -5.62
N THR A 112 -15.49 7.12 -6.62
CA THR A 112 -15.10 8.49 -7.01
C THR A 112 -15.33 9.50 -5.88
N ILE A 113 -16.50 9.49 -5.25
CA ILE A 113 -16.80 10.41 -4.14
C ILE A 113 -15.85 10.13 -2.97
N ARG A 114 -15.64 8.85 -2.64
CA ARG A 114 -14.76 8.45 -1.54
C ARG A 114 -13.30 8.80 -1.80
N SER A 115 -12.78 8.55 -3.00
CA SER A 115 -11.38 8.85 -3.35
C SER A 115 -11.12 10.35 -3.32
N TYR A 116 -12.06 11.16 -3.83
CA TYR A 116 -12.01 12.61 -3.77
C TYR A 116 -11.95 13.13 -2.33
N LEU A 117 -12.90 12.71 -1.47
CA LEU A 117 -12.93 13.13 -0.07
C LEU A 117 -11.71 12.64 0.71
N ALA A 118 -11.26 11.41 0.47
CA ALA A 118 -10.07 10.88 1.12
C ALA A 118 -8.81 11.67 0.74
N THR A 119 -8.70 12.10 -0.52
CA THR A 119 -7.58 12.92 -0.99
C THR A 119 -7.57 14.29 -0.33
N LEU A 120 -8.72 14.98 -0.33
CA LEU A 120 -8.86 16.28 0.32
C LEU A 120 -8.56 16.21 1.82
N HIS A 121 -9.05 15.16 2.50
CA HIS A 121 -8.77 14.96 3.93
C HIS A 121 -7.27 14.77 4.19
N LYS A 122 -6.58 13.97 3.37
CA LYS A 122 -5.12 13.73 3.48
C LYS A 122 -4.32 15.00 3.22
N GLN A 123 -4.85 15.92 2.42
CA GLN A 123 -4.25 17.23 2.15
C GLN A 123 -4.64 18.30 3.18
N GLY A 124 -5.29 17.92 4.28
CA GLY A 124 -5.67 18.84 5.37
C GLY A 124 -6.86 19.75 5.04
N SER A 125 -7.62 19.46 3.98
CA SER A 125 -8.78 20.26 3.60
C SER A 125 -9.98 19.99 4.50
N ASN A 126 -10.78 21.02 4.77
CA ASN A 126 -12.07 20.87 5.43
C ASN A 126 -13.10 20.23 4.48
N LEU A 127 -13.49 18.99 4.78
CA LEU A 127 -14.39 18.22 3.91
C LEU A 127 -15.79 18.82 3.80
N PHE A 128 -16.32 19.43 4.86
CA PHE A 128 -17.65 20.05 4.83
C PHE A 128 -17.64 21.24 3.87
N HIS A 129 -16.64 22.11 3.99
CA HIS A 129 -16.46 23.24 3.08
C HIS A 129 -16.27 22.77 1.63
N ALA A 130 -15.46 21.73 1.40
CA ALA A 130 -15.26 21.19 0.07
C ALA A 130 -16.55 20.62 -0.56
N LEU A 131 -17.39 19.98 0.25
CA LEU A 131 -18.72 19.53 -0.19
C LEU A 131 -19.62 20.73 -0.52
N THR A 132 -19.64 21.78 0.31
CA THR A 132 -20.39 23.01 0.03
C THR A 132 -20.01 23.61 -1.32
N LEU A 133 -18.71 23.79 -1.57
CA LEU A 133 -18.21 24.31 -2.85
C LEU A 133 -18.57 23.41 -4.03
N THR A 134 -18.47 22.10 -3.85
CA THR A 134 -18.85 21.11 -4.88
C THR A 134 -20.32 21.24 -5.26
N PHE A 135 -21.23 21.39 -4.28
CA PHE A 135 -22.67 21.60 -4.54
C PHE A 135 -22.99 22.98 -5.14
N GLN A 136 -22.11 23.97 -4.96
CA GLN A 136 -22.19 25.29 -5.61
C GLN A 136 -21.64 25.29 -7.04
N GLY A 137 -21.23 24.13 -7.57
CA GLY A 137 -20.65 24.01 -8.91
C GLY A 137 -19.17 24.42 -8.99
N GLN A 138 -18.50 24.57 -7.85
CA GLN A 138 -17.09 24.96 -7.75
C GLN A 138 -16.27 23.88 -7.02
N PRO A 139 -16.18 22.64 -7.54
CA PRO A 139 -15.50 21.56 -6.84
C PRO A 139 -14.00 21.87 -6.63
N PRO A 140 -13.50 21.94 -5.39
CA PRO A 140 -12.08 22.18 -5.14
C PRO A 140 -11.25 21.06 -5.74
N GLN A 141 -10.30 21.43 -6.60
CA GLN A 141 -9.39 20.45 -7.17
C GLN A 141 -8.32 20.11 -6.13
N PRO A 142 -8.17 18.83 -5.75
CA PRO A 142 -7.05 18.45 -4.91
C PRO A 142 -5.75 18.81 -5.66
N PRO A 143 -4.82 19.56 -5.04
CA PRO A 143 -3.56 19.87 -5.69
C PRO A 143 -2.82 18.58 -6.02
N PHE A 144 -2.68 18.30 -7.32
CA PHE A 144 -1.79 17.27 -7.83
C PHE A 144 -0.46 17.93 -8.22
N GLY A 145 0.39 18.24 -7.24
CA GLY A 145 1.75 18.79 -7.45
C GLY A 145 2.78 17.93 -6.69
N LEU A 146 4.05 17.75 -7.07
CA LEU A 146 4.97 18.61 -7.82
C LEU A 146 4.68 20.11 -7.61
N THR A 147 4.62 20.51 -6.36
CA THR A 147 4.83 21.91 -5.96
C THR A 147 5.85 21.94 -4.83
N TYR A 148 7.12 21.74 -5.19
CA TYR A 148 8.19 22.50 -4.53
C TYR A 148 8.16 23.90 -5.18
N THR A 149 8.45 24.94 -4.39
CA THR A 149 8.38 26.38 -4.71
C THR A 149 6.98 26.99 -4.74
N ALA A 150 6.56 27.52 -3.58
CA ALA A 150 6.21 28.94 -3.40
C ALA A 150 5.65 29.16 -1.98
N LEU A 151 6.50 29.12 -0.96
CA LEU A 151 6.28 29.94 0.23
C LEU A 151 7.19 31.16 0.10
N GLY A 152 6.63 32.22 -0.47
CA GLY A 152 7.12 33.56 -0.20
C GLY A 152 6.95 33.83 1.28
N LEU A 153 8.07 34.06 1.96
CA LEU A 153 8.11 34.86 3.18
C LEU A 153 8.86 36.13 2.81
N GLY A 154 8.10 37.20 2.61
CA GLY A 154 8.61 38.53 2.85
C GLY A 154 8.64 38.74 4.36
N TYR A 155 9.82 39.05 4.88
CA TYR A 155 10.19 40.26 5.63
C TYR A 155 11.72 40.27 5.75
#